data_AF-A0A9E4RVS7-F1
#
_entry.id   AF-A0A9E4RVS7-F1
#
_cell.length_a   1.000
_cell.length_b   1.000
_cell.length_c   1.000
_cell.angle_alpha   90.00
_cell.angle_beta   90.00
_cell.angle_gamma   90.00
#
_symmetry.space_group_name_H-M   'P 1'
#
loop_
_entity.id
_entity.type
_entity.pdbx_description
1 polymer ?
#
loop_
_entity_poly.entity_id
_entity_poly.type
_entity_poly.pdbx_seq_one_letter_code
_entity_poly.pdbx_strand_id
1 'polypeptide(L)'
;MLIIPLLLIGVIIAVVVVLVRRRSGVEDDPGVGTLRRLYYYGLSFVALMFSASGAVMLVDYVADSFGGPEILARGATQLAMALALILVGVPIWLFHWWLAHQAVRRFPSETRALSRKVYVYLVLAVSAALGASGLVSLLRWLFGGDSFNGLHLAFPLVWGAVWGFHWYVEKQEVPRNETGDFIRRLYVYGTSLYGLVILLLGLGVILRHLSGQAYDPIFGTQVLLPGQRSLWNGATQNALALFLVGGLFWWWHWHRVSRGDIDSVLRQVYLHLFAILGGAVTVIATLSIVLFRLLQWALGEADSAGAADQFRFLPSAVAALISGGALWGYHWAVVRQESATGVVESLAARQVYRYLLAALGLGTLAAGLVILLGVVIGVIVPQSGQELLRAEWWRNPVASAVTLLLVGAPLWGFYWSGVQRDAGAGLLERSALSRRIFIYLVLGIAVLAALGNLSALLFMFLRDLLEGQLSGQLVQDTKWSIGALLIAGAVSVYYGLVLREDRQALPAPEEPSTGTPPVRKAVIALATEADRPLLRRMEAQFGIPVRFWQRLDPDAEAPTLTDEELRATQERIAQAPGDRVLLTIDASGVRVVPYREV
;
A
#
# COMPACT_ATOMS: atom_id res chain seq x y z
N MET A 1 -17.50 -0.63 10.47
CA MET A 1 -16.22 -0.02 10.02
C MET A 1 -15.02 -0.99 10.00
N LEU A 2 -15.06 -2.18 10.63
CA LEU A 2 -13.96 -3.17 10.66
C LEU A 2 -13.81 -4.06 9.41
N ILE A 3 -14.65 -3.87 8.38
CA ILE A 3 -14.64 -4.68 7.15
C ILE A 3 -13.48 -4.27 6.24
N ILE A 4 -13.07 -3.00 6.26
CA ILE A 4 -12.02 -2.46 5.39
C ILE A 4 -10.63 -3.07 5.69
N PRO A 5 -10.19 -3.21 6.97
CA PRO A 5 -8.94 -3.90 7.28
C PRO A 5 -8.94 -5.39 6.91
N LEU A 6 -10.06 -6.09 7.13
CA LEU A 6 -10.22 -7.51 6.76
C LEU A 6 -10.22 -7.73 5.24
N LEU A 7 -10.84 -6.82 4.49
CA LEU A 7 -10.77 -6.80 3.03
C LEU A 7 -9.36 -6.52 2.53
N LEU A 8 -8.63 -5.60 3.17
CA LEU A 8 -7.24 -5.31 2.82
C LEU A 8 -6.36 -6.54 3.04
N ILE A 9 -6.50 -7.22 4.17
CA ILE A 9 -5.80 -8.48 4.47
C ILE A 9 -6.18 -9.56 3.43
N GLY A 10 -7.48 -9.73 3.14
CA GLY A 10 -7.97 -10.69 2.14
C GLY A 10 -7.44 -10.42 0.72
N VAL A 11 -7.40 -9.16 0.29
CA VAL A 11 -6.84 -8.73 -1.01
C VAL A 11 -5.34 -8.97 -1.04
N ILE A 12 -4.62 -8.66 0.04
CA ILE A 12 -3.19 -8.90 0.16
C ILE A 12 -2.88 -10.40 0.06
N ILE A 13 -3.64 -11.26 0.73
CA ILE A 13 -3.48 -12.72 0.65
C ILE A 13 -3.80 -13.22 -0.75
N ALA A 14 -4.89 -12.74 -1.37
CA ALA A 14 -5.25 -13.12 -2.74
C ALA A 14 -4.16 -12.73 -3.74
N VAL A 15 -3.60 -11.53 -3.60
CA VAL A 15 -2.49 -11.04 -4.44
C VAL A 15 -1.22 -11.86 -4.22
N VAL A 16 -0.89 -12.23 -2.98
CA VAL A 16 0.26 -13.12 -2.67
C VAL A 16 0.06 -14.51 -3.26
N VAL A 17 -1.14 -15.09 -3.13
CA VAL A 17 -1.46 -16.41 -3.72
C VAL A 17 -1.34 -16.36 -5.25
N VAL A 18 -1.87 -15.32 -5.89
CA VAL A 18 -1.81 -15.15 -7.35
C VAL A 18 -0.39 -14.91 -7.85
N LEU A 19 0.40 -14.09 -7.15
CA LEU A 19 1.79 -13.79 -7.53
C LEU A 19 2.72 -14.98 -7.36
N VAL A 20 2.53 -15.78 -6.31
CA VAL A 20 3.41 -16.94 -6.08
C VAL A 20 3.07 -18.11 -6.98
N ARG A 21 1.78 -18.31 -7.33
CA ARG A 21 1.37 -19.32 -8.33
C ARG A 21 1.99 -19.09 -9.71
N ARG A 22 2.37 -17.84 -10.02
CA ARG A 22 3.08 -17.48 -11.26
C ARG A 22 4.59 -17.71 -11.22
N ARG A 23 5.21 -17.90 -10.05
CA ARG A 23 6.67 -18.02 -9.88
C ARG A 23 7.18 -19.44 -9.64
N SER A 24 6.34 -20.39 -9.26
CA SER A 24 6.76 -21.77 -9.08
C SER A 24 6.91 -22.47 -10.45
N GLY A 25 8.10 -22.36 -11.03
CA GLY A 25 8.59 -23.37 -11.98
C GLY A 25 8.68 -24.73 -11.27
N VAL A 26 8.60 -25.81 -12.06
CA VAL A 26 8.67 -27.19 -11.57
C VAL A 26 10.10 -27.48 -11.11
N GLU A 27 10.44 -27.07 -9.89
CA GLU A 27 11.59 -27.60 -9.15
C GLU A 27 11.15 -28.87 -8.42
N ASP A 28 12.01 -29.89 -8.43
CA ASP A 28 11.85 -31.10 -7.63
C ASP A 28 11.65 -30.69 -6.15
N ASP A 29 10.42 -30.84 -5.64
CA ASP A 29 10.06 -30.46 -4.27
C ASP A 29 10.46 -31.60 -3.33
N PRO A 30 11.56 -31.48 -2.54
CA PRO A 30 12.05 -32.56 -1.69
C PRO A 30 11.13 -32.86 -0.48
N GLY A 31 9.94 -32.25 -0.43
CA GLY A 31 8.98 -32.36 0.65
C GLY A 31 7.79 -33.25 0.34
N VAL A 32 6.72 -33.10 1.13
CA VAL A 32 5.51 -33.94 1.02
C VAL A 32 4.62 -33.63 -0.19
N GLY A 33 5.02 -32.65 -1.01
CA GLY A 33 4.33 -32.19 -2.21
C GLY A 33 3.30 -31.09 -1.96
N THR A 34 3.20 -30.15 -2.92
CA THR A 34 2.37 -28.93 -2.83
C THR A 34 0.88 -29.20 -2.54
N LEU A 35 0.27 -30.20 -3.18
CA LEU A 35 -1.16 -30.50 -2.99
C LEU A 35 -1.45 -30.95 -1.56
N ARG A 36 -0.59 -31.81 -1.01
CA ARG A 36 -0.72 -32.34 0.35
C ARG A 36 -0.48 -31.25 1.39
N ARG A 37 0.48 -30.34 1.14
CA ARG A 37 0.68 -29.15 1.97
C ARG A 37 -0.57 -28.26 1.99
N LEU A 38 -1.17 -27.98 0.83
CA LEU A 38 -2.36 -27.15 0.73
C LEU A 38 -3.54 -27.78 1.50
N TYR A 39 -3.70 -29.09 1.39
CA TYR A 39 -4.69 -29.84 2.17
C TYR A 39 -4.44 -29.72 3.69
N TYR A 40 -3.22 -29.99 4.17
CA TYR A 40 -2.90 -29.90 5.60
C TYR A 40 -3.14 -28.51 6.18
N TYR A 41 -2.58 -27.48 5.55
CA TYR A 41 -2.67 -26.12 6.05
C TYR A 41 -4.06 -25.49 5.82
N GLY A 42 -4.71 -25.79 4.70
CA GLY A 42 -6.06 -25.31 4.41
C GLY A 42 -7.09 -25.86 5.40
N LEU A 43 -7.11 -27.18 5.63
CA LEU A 43 -8.06 -27.78 6.57
C LEU A 43 -7.72 -27.42 8.02
N SER A 44 -6.44 -27.34 8.37
CA SER A 44 -6.02 -26.83 9.68
C SER A 44 -6.52 -25.40 9.91
N PHE A 45 -6.45 -24.51 8.90
CA PHE A 45 -6.92 -23.14 9.05
C PHE A 45 -8.42 -23.08 9.32
N VAL A 46 -9.23 -23.77 8.49
CA VAL A 46 -10.68 -23.80 8.65
C VAL A 46 -11.08 -24.41 9.99
N ALA A 47 -10.47 -25.54 10.37
CA ALA A 47 -10.75 -26.20 11.63
C ALA A 47 -10.35 -25.33 12.84
N LEU A 48 -9.25 -24.57 12.75
CA LEU A 48 -8.87 -23.61 13.79
C LEU A 48 -9.89 -22.48 13.91
N MET A 49 -10.40 -21.93 12.80
CA MET A 49 -11.42 -20.88 12.84
C MET A 49 -12.72 -21.36 13.49
N PHE A 50 -13.16 -22.57 13.17
CA PHE A 50 -14.32 -23.20 13.82
C PHE A 50 -14.07 -23.41 15.31
N SER A 51 -12.91 -23.97 15.66
CA SER A 51 -12.51 -24.21 17.05
C SER A 51 -12.46 -22.92 17.87
N ALA A 52 -11.82 -21.88 17.36
CA ALA A 52 -11.71 -20.58 18.02
C ALA A 52 -13.07 -19.90 18.15
N SER A 53 -13.94 -19.99 17.13
CA SER A 53 -15.30 -19.45 17.20
C SER A 53 -16.13 -20.17 18.26
N GLY A 54 -16.08 -21.50 18.30
CA GLY A 54 -16.72 -22.30 19.34
C GLY A 54 -16.18 -21.98 20.74
N ALA A 55 -14.86 -21.81 20.88
CA ALA A 55 -14.23 -21.40 22.13
C ALA A 55 -14.66 -19.99 22.58
N VAL A 56 -14.81 -19.03 21.66
CA VAL A 56 -15.37 -17.70 21.98
C VAL A 56 -16.80 -17.86 22.51
N MET A 57 -17.65 -18.63 21.83
CA MET A 57 -19.04 -18.86 22.27
C MET A 57 -19.12 -19.56 23.64
N LEU A 58 -18.20 -20.49 23.91
CA LEU A 58 -18.13 -21.20 25.18
C LEU A 58 -17.67 -20.27 26.31
N VAL A 59 -16.61 -19.49 26.09
CA VAL A 59 -16.12 -18.53 27.10
C VAL A 59 -17.15 -17.44 27.34
N ASP A 60 -17.84 -16.98 26.29
CA ASP A 60 -18.95 -16.03 26.38
C ASP A 60 -20.08 -16.58 27.26
N TYR A 61 -20.55 -17.79 26.97
CA TYR A 61 -21.59 -18.47 27.75
C TYR A 61 -21.19 -18.63 29.23
N VAL A 62 -19.96 -19.08 29.49
CA VAL A 62 -19.44 -19.25 30.85
C VAL A 62 -19.32 -17.89 31.55
N ALA A 63 -18.81 -16.86 30.89
CA ALA A 63 -18.67 -15.53 31.47
C ALA A 63 -20.03 -14.88 31.77
N ASP A 64 -21.01 -15.01 30.88
CA ASP A 64 -22.38 -14.55 31.09
C ASP A 64 -23.05 -15.25 32.28
N SER A 65 -22.71 -16.51 32.57
CA SER A 65 -23.25 -17.20 33.76
C SER A 65 -22.82 -16.59 35.11
N PHE A 66 -21.76 -15.78 35.14
CA PHE A 66 -21.26 -15.13 36.36
C PHE A 66 -21.73 -13.67 36.52
N GLY A 67 -22.35 -13.07 35.51
CA GLY A 67 -22.71 -11.64 35.59
C GLY A 67 -23.45 -11.04 34.39
N GLY A 68 -23.86 -11.86 33.41
CA GLY A 68 -24.62 -11.44 32.23
C GLY A 68 -26.13 -11.44 32.46
N PRO A 69 -26.93 -10.88 31.53
CA PRO A 69 -28.38 -10.90 31.63
C PRO A 69 -28.91 -12.35 31.56
N GLU A 70 -29.71 -12.78 32.55
CA GLU A 70 -30.31 -14.12 32.57
C GLU A 70 -31.35 -14.29 31.45
N ILE A 71 -30.89 -14.70 30.25
CA ILE A 71 -31.77 -15.11 29.14
C ILE A 71 -31.69 -16.63 29.00
N LEU A 72 -32.50 -17.32 29.81
CA LEU A 72 -32.52 -18.80 29.93
C LEU A 72 -32.64 -19.55 28.59
N ALA A 73 -33.32 -18.98 27.59
CA ALA A 73 -33.51 -19.62 26.28
C ALA A 73 -32.33 -19.47 25.29
N ARG A 74 -31.50 -18.42 25.43
CA ARG A 74 -30.32 -18.22 24.54
C ARG A 74 -29.15 -19.11 24.95
N GLY A 75 -29.03 -19.43 26.24
CA GLY A 75 -27.90 -20.16 26.80
C GLY A 75 -27.71 -21.57 26.22
N ALA A 76 -28.77 -22.40 26.16
CA ALA A 76 -28.65 -23.79 25.72
C ALA A 76 -28.26 -23.92 24.24
N THR A 77 -28.87 -23.11 23.36
CA THR A 77 -28.56 -23.11 21.92
C THR A 77 -27.13 -22.65 21.65
N GLN A 78 -26.69 -21.60 22.33
CA GLN A 78 -25.32 -21.11 22.23
C GLN A 78 -24.31 -22.15 22.73
N LEU A 79 -24.55 -22.77 23.89
CA LEU A 79 -23.70 -23.82 24.43
C LEU A 79 -23.63 -25.02 23.47
N ALA A 80 -24.77 -25.48 22.94
CA ALA A 80 -24.80 -26.58 21.98
C ALA A 80 -24.00 -26.26 20.71
N MET A 81 -24.13 -25.05 20.17
CA MET A 81 -23.34 -24.59 19.02
C MET A 81 -21.84 -24.51 19.36
N ALA A 82 -21.49 -23.96 20.53
CA ALA A 82 -20.12 -23.86 21.00
C ALA A 82 -19.46 -25.25 21.11
N LEU A 83 -20.17 -26.20 21.74
CA LEU A 83 -19.73 -27.58 21.88
C LEU A 83 -19.62 -28.28 20.52
N ALA A 84 -20.59 -28.11 19.63
CA ALA A 84 -20.54 -28.68 18.28
C ALA A 84 -19.31 -28.20 17.50
N LEU A 85 -19.04 -26.89 17.51
CA LEU A 85 -17.89 -26.29 16.84
C LEU A 85 -16.56 -26.76 17.44
N ILE A 86 -16.46 -26.89 18.76
CA ILE A 86 -15.25 -27.37 19.45
C ILE A 86 -15.04 -28.87 19.19
N LEU A 87 -16.06 -29.70 19.41
CA LEU A 87 -15.98 -31.15 19.28
C LEU A 87 -15.66 -31.59 17.85
N VAL A 88 -16.08 -30.83 16.84
CA VAL A 88 -15.71 -31.07 15.44
C VAL A 88 -14.38 -30.39 15.10
N GLY A 89 -14.24 -29.10 15.42
CA GLY A 89 -13.10 -28.30 15.00
C GLY A 89 -11.78 -28.71 15.64
N VAL A 90 -11.74 -28.91 16.96
CA VAL A 90 -10.48 -29.12 17.70
C VAL A 90 -9.81 -30.42 17.29
N PRO A 91 -10.49 -31.58 17.23
CA PRO A 91 -9.86 -32.82 16.78
C PRO A 91 -9.33 -32.73 15.35
N ILE A 92 -10.10 -32.12 14.43
CA ILE A 92 -9.67 -31.93 13.04
C ILE A 92 -8.43 -31.03 12.99
N TRP A 93 -8.42 -29.92 13.74
CA TRP A 93 -7.29 -29.01 13.80
C TRP A 93 -6.04 -29.70 14.35
N LEU A 94 -6.15 -30.36 15.51
CA LEU A 94 -5.05 -31.08 16.14
C LEU A 94 -4.47 -32.15 15.22
N PHE A 95 -5.33 -32.93 14.54
CA PHE A 95 -4.90 -33.96 13.61
C PHE A 95 -4.11 -33.37 12.42
N HIS A 96 -4.63 -32.33 11.78
CA HIS A 96 -3.95 -31.70 10.62
C HIS A 96 -2.69 -30.93 11.03
N TRP A 97 -2.70 -30.31 12.21
CA TRP A 97 -1.52 -29.68 12.79
C TRP A 97 -0.44 -30.71 13.11
N TRP A 98 -0.82 -31.85 13.69
CA TRP A 98 0.09 -32.96 13.96
C TRP A 98 0.68 -33.52 12.67
N LEU A 99 -0.11 -33.74 11.61
CA LEU A 99 0.38 -34.17 10.30
C LEU A 99 1.38 -33.16 9.71
N ALA A 100 1.07 -31.86 9.77
CA ALA A 100 1.97 -30.81 9.30
C ALA A 100 3.29 -30.79 10.11
N HIS A 101 3.21 -30.98 11.43
CA HIS A 101 4.39 -31.04 12.29
C HIS A 101 5.22 -32.32 12.03
N GLN A 102 4.57 -33.46 11.78
CA GLN A 102 5.26 -34.69 11.43
C GLN A 102 5.97 -34.57 10.07
N ALA A 103 5.34 -33.91 9.10
CA ALA A 103 5.94 -33.60 7.81
C ALA A 103 7.22 -32.77 7.98
N VAL A 104 7.22 -31.75 8.84
CA VAL A 104 8.41 -30.96 9.18
C VAL A 104 9.51 -31.79 9.84
N ARG A 105 9.16 -32.72 10.74
CA ARG A 105 10.14 -33.61 11.37
C ARG A 105 10.79 -34.56 10.36
N ARG A 106 10.02 -35.03 9.37
CA ARG A 106 10.51 -35.93 8.32
C ARG A 106 11.31 -35.20 7.25
N PHE A 107 10.90 -34.00 6.90
CA PHE A 107 11.49 -33.15 5.87
C PHE A 107 11.72 -31.74 6.43
N PRO A 108 12.93 -31.42 6.95
CA PRO A 108 13.21 -30.12 7.53
C PRO A 108 12.99 -28.93 6.57
N SER A 109 13.05 -29.16 5.26
CA SER A 109 12.73 -28.18 4.21
C SER A 109 11.29 -27.65 4.27
N GLU A 110 10.36 -28.39 4.86
CA GLU A 110 8.96 -27.97 5.05
C GLU A 110 8.81 -26.72 5.91
N THR A 111 9.80 -26.40 6.77
CA THR A 111 9.82 -25.13 7.52
C THR A 111 9.87 -23.91 6.61
N ARG A 112 10.38 -24.07 5.38
CA ARG A 112 10.49 -23.02 4.35
C ARG A 112 9.34 -23.05 3.35
N ALA A 113 8.41 -23.99 3.48
CA ALA A 113 7.29 -24.14 2.57
C ALA A 113 6.39 -22.89 2.60
N LEU A 114 6.05 -22.38 1.42
CA LEU A 114 5.19 -21.21 1.26
C LEU A 114 3.86 -21.38 2.00
N SER A 115 3.19 -22.51 1.80
CA SER A 115 1.88 -22.80 2.38
C SER A 115 1.91 -22.74 3.92
N ARG A 116 3.00 -23.19 4.53
CA ARG A 116 3.23 -23.08 5.98
C ARG A 116 3.32 -21.61 6.40
N LYS A 117 4.14 -20.81 5.70
CA LYS A 117 4.30 -19.38 6.01
C LYS A 117 2.99 -18.63 5.82
N VAL A 118 2.27 -18.87 4.73
CA VAL A 118 0.95 -18.28 4.48
C VAL A 118 -0.02 -18.66 5.61
N TYR A 119 -0.10 -19.93 6.00
CA TYR A 119 -0.93 -20.38 7.12
C TYR A 119 -0.60 -19.64 8.42
N VAL A 120 0.66 -19.65 8.85
CA VAL A 120 1.06 -19.06 10.14
C VAL A 120 0.77 -17.57 10.17
N TYR A 121 1.15 -16.83 9.13
CA TYR A 121 0.93 -15.38 9.10
C TYR A 121 -0.52 -14.99 8.87
N LEU A 122 -1.32 -15.83 8.21
CA LEU A 122 -2.76 -15.65 8.10
C LEU A 122 -3.43 -15.80 9.47
N VAL A 123 -3.10 -16.86 10.21
CA VAL A 123 -3.61 -17.07 11.57
C VAL A 123 -3.19 -15.93 12.49
N LEU A 124 -1.92 -15.50 12.44
CA LEU A 124 -1.43 -14.36 13.20
C LEU A 124 -2.19 -13.06 12.84
N ALA A 125 -2.44 -12.79 11.55
CA ALA A 125 -3.16 -11.59 11.12
C ALA A 125 -4.62 -11.57 11.62
N VAL A 126 -5.35 -12.68 11.44
CA VAL A 126 -6.76 -12.79 11.87
C VAL A 126 -6.87 -12.72 13.39
N SER A 127 -6.04 -13.47 14.12
CA SER A 127 -6.04 -13.47 15.58
C SER A 127 -5.60 -12.12 16.17
N ALA A 128 -4.64 -11.43 15.55
CA ALA A 128 -4.27 -10.07 15.93
C ALA A 128 -5.44 -9.09 15.77
N ALA A 129 -6.15 -9.11 14.64
CA ALA A 129 -7.28 -8.21 14.37
C ALA A 129 -8.48 -8.46 15.30
N LEU A 130 -8.85 -9.72 15.51
CA LEU A 130 -9.96 -10.10 16.38
C LEU A 130 -9.60 -9.93 17.86
N GLY A 131 -8.35 -10.22 18.24
CA GLY A 131 -7.83 -9.96 19.58
C GLY A 131 -7.78 -8.46 19.90
N ALA A 132 -7.34 -7.61 18.97
CA ALA A 132 -7.40 -6.16 19.13
C ALA A 132 -8.84 -5.66 19.31
N SER A 133 -9.77 -6.15 18.48
CA SER A 133 -11.20 -5.79 18.59
C SER A 133 -11.78 -6.21 19.95
N GLY A 134 -11.42 -7.42 20.42
CA GLY A 134 -11.74 -7.92 21.73
C GLY A 134 -11.18 -7.06 22.87
N LEU A 135 -9.93 -6.63 22.77
CA LEU A 135 -9.29 -5.75 23.76
C LEU A 135 -9.95 -4.36 23.79
N VAL A 136 -10.32 -3.81 22.63
CA VAL A 136 -11.06 -2.53 22.58
C VAL A 136 -12.42 -2.69 23.27
N SER A 137 -13.12 -3.79 22.98
CA SER A 137 -14.40 -4.13 23.61
C SER A 137 -14.27 -4.28 25.13
N LEU A 138 -13.25 -5.01 25.60
CA LEU A 138 -12.91 -5.18 27.01
C LEU A 138 -12.67 -3.84 27.71
N LEU A 139 -11.84 -2.97 27.13
CA LEU A 139 -11.53 -1.67 27.70
C LEU A 139 -12.75 -0.76 27.73
N ARG A 140 -13.61 -0.77 26.69
CA ARG A 140 -14.86 -0.01 26.69
C ARG A 140 -15.77 -0.41 27.85
N TRP A 141 -15.92 -1.71 28.09
CA TRP A 141 -16.66 -2.20 29.24
C TRP A 141 -15.99 -1.77 30.56
N LEU A 142 -14.67 -1.95 30.72
CA LEU A 142 -13.94 -1.54 31.92
C LEU A 142 -14.03 -0.04 32.21
N PHE A 143 -14.14 0.78 31.16
CA PHE A 143 -14.34 2.22 31.30
C PHE A 143 -15.79 2.63 31.59
N GLY A 144 -16.72 1.67 31.61
CA GLY A 144 -18.14 1.90 31.85
C GLY A 144 -18.90 2.41 30.63
N GLY A 145 -18.39 2.17 29.42
CA GLY A 145 -19.03 2.57 28.17
C GLY A 145 -20.03 1.54 27.61
N ASP A 146 -19.91 0.29 28.03
CA ASP A 146 -20.79 -0.82 27.65
C ASP A 146 -21.24 -1.58 28.91
N SER A 147 -22.41 -2.21 28.84
CA SER A 147 -22.85 -3.18 29.86
C SER A 147 -22.06 -4.48 29.77
N PHE A 148 -21.93 -5.22 30.87
CA PHE A 148 -21.25 -6.51 30.84
C PHE A 148 -21.91 -7.50 29.87
N ASN A 149 -21.06 -8.25 29.18
CA ASN A 149 -21.35 -9.34 28.26
C ASN A 149 -20.06 -10.18 28.16
N GLY A 150 -20.18 -11.51 28.16
CA GLY A 150 -19.07 -12.46 28.11
C GLY A 150 -18.12 -12.27 26.94
N LEU A 151 -18.57 -11.72 25.80
CA LEU A 151 -17.77 -11.41 24.62
C LEU A 151 -16.63 -10.44 24.91
N HIS A 152 -16.79 -9.54 25.89
CA HIS A 152 -15.72 -8.64 26.33
C HIS A 152 -14.50 -9.42 26.84
N LEU A 153 -14.70 -10.61 27.42
CA LEU A 153 -13.64 -11.49 27.88
C LEU A 153 -13.28 -12.54 26.81
N ALA A 154 -14.28 -13.11 26.14
CA ALA A 154 -14.09 -14.24 25.24
C ALA A 154 -13.20 -13.91 24.04
N PHE A 155 -13.44 -12.77 23.36
CA PHE A 155 -12.65 -12.38 22.20
C PHE A 155 -11.15 -12.18 22.51
N PRO A 156 -10.76 -11.30 23.46
CA PRO A 156 -9.34 -11.08 23.73
C PRO A 156 -8.65 -12.32 24.31
N LEU A 157 -9.34 -13.14 25.11
CA LEU A 157 -8.76 -14.37 25.66
C LEU A 157 -8.48 -15.41 24.58
N VAL A 158 -9.50 -15.77 23.79
CA VAL A 158 -9.37 -16.85 22.81
C VAL A 158 -8.46 -16.44 21.66
N TRP A 159 -8.67 -15.26 21.07
CA TRP A 159 -7.82 -14.81 19.96
C TRP A 159 -6.42 -14.43 20.42
N GLY A 160 -6.26 -13.91 21.64
CA GLY A 160 -4.94 -13.69 22.25
C GLY A 160 -4.17 -15.00 22.46
N ALA A 161 -4.85 -16.07 22.90
CA ALA A 161 -4.25 -17.39 23.04
C ALA A 161 -3.84 -18.00 21.69
N VAL A 162 -4.72 -17.91 20.68
CA VAL A 162 -4.41 -18.35 19.30
C VAL A 162 -3.21 -17.60 18.75
N TRP A 163 -3.18 -16.27 18.92
CA TRP A 163 -2.06 -15.43 18.49
C TRP A 163 -0.76 -15.83 19.21
N GLY A 164 -0.80 -15.96 20.54
CA GLY A 164 0.36 -16.31 21.36
C GLY A 164 0.95 -17.67 21.00
N PHE A 165 0.11 -18.68 20.79
CA PHE A 165 0.55 -20.01 20.35
C PHE A 165 1.23 -19.96 18.98
N HIS A 166 0.61 -19.32 17.99
CA HIS A 166 1.18 -19.26 16.63
C HIS A 166 2.42 -18.36 16.56
N TRP A 167 2.49 -17.33 17.40
CA TRP A 167 3.67 -16.48 17.53
C TRP A 167 4.85 -17.23 18.15
N TYR A 168 4.58 -18.08 19.15
CA TYR A 168 5.58 -18.98 19.71
C TYR A 168 6.11 -19.96 18.65
N VAL A 169 5.22 -20.55 17.85
CA VAL A 169 5.62 -21.43 16.73
C VAL A 169 6.49 -20.69 15.72
N GLU A 170 6.10 -19.48 15.29
CA GLU A 170 6.87 -18.67 14.33
C GLU A 170 8.29 -18.37 14.81
N LYS A 171 8.45 -18.08 16.11
CA LYS A 171 9.75 -17.79 16.72
C LYS A 171 10.71 -18.98 16.74
N GLN A 172 10.19 -20.20 16.76
CA GLN A 172 11.01 -21.40 16.77
C GLN A 172 11.51 -21.81 15.38
N GLU A 173 11.00 -21.18 14.32
CA GLU A 173 11.35 -21.54 12.94
C GLU A 173 12.54 -20.73 12.41
N VAL A 174 13.72 -21.34 12.39
CA VAL A 174 14.97 -20.83 11.77
C VAL A 174 15.64 -21.96 10.96
N PRO A 175 16.09 -21.73 9.70
CA PRO A 175 16.12 -20.49 8.91
C PRO A 175 14.96 -20.33 7.91
N ARG A 176 14.65 -19.08 7.54
CA ARG A 176 13.64 -18.69 6.55
C ARG A 176 14.25 -18.50 5.16
N ASN A 177 13.44 -18.66 4.11
CA ASN A 177 13.79 -18.25 2.75
C ASN A 177 13.26 -16.83 2.47
N GLU A 178 13.72 -16.21 1.37
CA GLU A 178 13.34 -14.85 0.97
C GLU A 178 11.82 -14.63 0.94
N THR A 179 11.07 -15.59 0.37
CA THR A 179 9.60 -15.53 0.31
C THR A 179 8.97 -15.56 1.70
N GLY A 180 9.48 -16.39 2.61
CA GLY A 180 9.03 -16.44 4.00
C GLY A 180 9.29 -15.14 4.76
N ASP A 181 10.43 -14.49 4.50
CA ASP A 181 10.76 -13.19 5.09
C ASP A 181 9.88 -12.07 4.53
N PHE A 182 9.54 -12.11 3.24
CA PHE A 182 8.58 -11.18 2.65
C PHE A 182 7.19 -11.29 3.31
N ILE A 183 6.65 -12.52 3.47
CA ILE A 183 5.34 -12.72 4.12
C ILE A 183 5.38 -12.29 5.59
N ARG A 184 6.48 -12.58 6.29
CA ARG A 184 6.69 -12.10 7.66
C ARG A 184 6.62 -10.58 7.74
N ARG A 185 7.39 -9.89 6.90
CA ARG A 185 7.43 -8.42 6.83
C ARG A 185 6.04 -7.87 6.54
N LEU A 186 5.28 -8.51 5.65
CA LEU A 186 3.91 -8.13 5.30
C LEU A 186 2.96 -8.19 6.49
N TYR A 187 3.03 -9.27 7.26
CA TYR A 187 2.31 -9.36 8.52
C TYR A 187 2.75 -8.27 9.51
N VAL A 188 4.06 -8.08 9.72
CA VAL A 188 4.59 -7.12 10.72
C VAL A 188 4.23 -5.68 10.39
N TYR A 189 4.50 -5.22 9.16
CA TYR A 189 4.19 -3.85 8.76
C TYR A 189 2.68 -3.63 8.57
N GLY A 190 1.93 -4.66 8.14
CA GLY A 190 0.48 -4.60 8.04
C GLY A 190 -0.21 -4.46 9.41
N THR A 191 0.21 -5.25 10.40
CA THR A 191 -0.30 -5.16 11.79
C THR A 191 0.17 -3.90 12.50
N SER A 192 1.40 -3.44 12.24
CA SER A 192 1.89 -2.14 12.70
C SER A 192 1.02 -1.00 12.15
N LEU A 193 0.70 -1.03 10.86
CA LEU A 193 -0.15 -0.02 10.22
C LEU A 193 -1.58 -0.05 10.79
N TYR A 194 -2.14 -1.24 10.98
CA TYR A 194 -3.44 -1.41 11.62
C TYR A 194 -3.47 -0.80 13.04
N GLY A 195 -2.46 -1.09 13.86
CA GLY A 195 -2.31 -0.49 15.19
C GLY A 195 -2.17 1.03 15.13
N LEU A 196 -1.37 1.55 14.20
CA LEU A 196 -1.16 2.99 14.00
C LEU A 196 -2.46 3.71 13.61
N VAL A 197 -3.26 3.14 12.70
CA VAL A 197 -4.54 3.73 12.30
C VAL A 197 -5.50 3.80 13.48
N ILE A 198 -5.63 2.72 14.25
CA ILE A 198 -6.49 2.68 15.45
C ILE A 198 -6.01 3.68 16.51
N LEU A 199 -4.70 3.76 16.72
CA LEU A 199 -4.08 4.74 17.62
C LEU A 199 -4.45 6.17 17.24
N LEU A 200 -4.30 6.53 15.96
CA LEU A 200 -4.58 7.88 15.46
C LEU A 200 -6.08 8.21 15.47
N LEU A 201 -6.95 7.22 15.23
CA LEU A 201 -8.41 7.41 15.38
C LEU A 201 -8.78 7.71 16.82
N GLY A 202 -8.24 6.95 17.78
CA GLY A 202 -8.44 7.19 19.21
C GLY A 202 -7.92 8.57 19.62
N LEU A 203 -6.68 8.89 19.24
CA LEU A 203 -6.04 10.19 19.53
C LEU A 203 -6.84 11.36 18.93
N GLY A 204 -7.25 11.26 17.67
CA GLY A 204 -8.00 12.31 16.99
C GLY A 204 -9.35 12.60 17.65
N VAL A 205 -10.08 11.56 18.09
CA VAL A 205 -11.35 11.73 18.80
C VAL A 205 -11.13 12.36 20.18
N ILE A 206 -10.12 11.90 20.94
CA ILE A 206 -9.75 12.48 22.25
C ILE A 206 -9.43 13.97 22.09
N LEU A 207 -8.54 14.32 21.17
CA LEU A 207 -8.13 15.71 20.93
C LEU A 207 -9.28 16.58 20.44
N ARG A 208 -10.18 16.04 19.60
CA ARG A 208 -11.37 16.75 19.13
C ARG A 208 -12.30 17.08 20.29
N HIS A 209 -12.57 16.11 21.18
CA HIS A 209 -13.43 16.35 22.34
C HIS A 209 -12.82 17.36 23.31
N LEU A 210 -11.52 17.22 23.62
CA LEU A 210 -10.79 18.18 24.45
C LEU A 210 -10.84 19.59 23.86
N SER A 211 -10.60 19.72 22.55
CA SER A 211 -10.64 21.01 21.86
C SER A 211 -12.07 21.59 21.80
N GLY A 212 -13.09 20.74 21.65
CA GLY A 212 -14.50 21.16 21.63
C GLY A 212 -14.95 21.73 22.98
N GLN A 213 -14.46 21.15 24.09
CA GLN A 213 -14.73 21.67 25.42
C GLN A 213 -14.15 23.06 25.67
N ALA A 214 -13.02 23.39 25.04
CA ALA A 214 -12.48 24.74 25.08
C ALA A 214 -13.26 25.69 24.13
N TYR A 215 -13.71 25.18 22.98
CA TYR A 215 -14.38 25.99 21.96
C TYR A 215 -15.80 26.43 22.36
N ASP A 216 -16.65 25.49 22.80
CA ASP A 216 -18.09 25.75 23.02
C ASP A 216 -18.37 26.82 24.09
N PRO A 217 -17.64 26.92 25.23
CA PRO A 217 -17.86 27.99 26.21
C PRO A 217 -17.39 29.37 25.74
N ILE A 218 -16.38 29.42 24.87
CA ILE A 218 -15.77 30.68 24.40
C ILE A 218 -16.58 31.24 23.23
N PHE A 219 -17.02 30.37 22.32
CA PHE A 219 -17.62 30.78 21.05
C PHE A 219 -19.06 30.31 20.86
N GLY A 220 -19.49 29.24 21.54
CA GLY A 220 -20.81 28.64 21.32
C GLY A 220 -21.97 29.53 21.76
N THR A 221 -23.01 29.60 20.93
CA THR A 221 -24.24 30.36 21.20
C THR A 221 -25.28 29.54 21.99
N GLN A 222 -25.11 28.22 22.05
CA GLN A 222 -26.00 27.32 22.79
C GLN A 222 -25.50 27.09 24.22
N VAL A 223 -26.27 27.59 25.19
CA VAL A 223 -26.11 27.25 26.60
C VAL A 223 -26.60 25.81 26.79
N LEU A 224 -25.69 24.85 26.68
CA LEU A 224 -25.98 23.45 26.98
C LEU A 224 -26.17 23.28 28.49
N LEU A 225 -27.20 22.51 28.90
CA LEU A 225 -27.53 22.27 30.29
C LEU A 225 -26.35 21.60 31.05
N PRO A 226 -26.14 21.92 32.33
CA PRO A 226 -25.17 21.23 33.18
C PRO A 226 -25.43 19.71 33.17
N GLY A 227 -24.41 18.92 32.85
CA GLY A 227 -24.51 17.45 32.72
C GLY A 227 -24.42 16.91 31.28
N GLN A 228 -24.70 17.72 30.26
CA GLN A 228 -24.51 17.32 28.85
C GLN A 228 -23.03 17.40 28.38
N ARG A 229 -22.13 17.98 29.18
CA ARG A 229 -20.72 18.23 28.86
C ARG A 229 -19.72 17.30 29.57
N SER A 230 -20.09 16.04 29.85
CA SER A 230 -19.12 15.12 30.44
C SER A 230 -17.97 14.83 29.47
N LEU A 231 -16.73 15.15 29.89
CA LEU A 231 -15.50 14.66 29.24
C LEU A 231 -15.45 13.14 29.22
N TRP A 232 -16.11 12.50 30.17
CA TRP A 232 -16.18 11.06 30.30
C TRP A 232 -17.54 10.57 29.82
N ASN A 233 -17.58 10.12 28.57
CA ASN A 233 -18.76 9.58 27.89
C ASN A 233 -18.37 8.43 26.94
N GLY A 234 -19.38 7.76 26.37
CA GLY A 234 -19.19 6.62 25.45
C GLY A 234 -18.18 6.87 24.32
N ALA A 235 -18.17 8.06 23.74
CA ALA A 235 -17.24 8.41 22.67
C ALA A 235 -15.80 8.48 23.17
N THR A 236 -15.56 9.13 24.31
CA THR A 236 -14.23 9.23 24.93
C THR A 236 -13.72 7.90 25.48
N GLN A 237 -14.59 7.08 26.06
CA GLN A 237 -14.26 5.73 26.53
C GLN A 237 -13.84 4.84 25.35
N ASN A 238 -14.61 4.87 24.25
CA ASN A 238 -14.25 4.18 23.02
C ASN A 238 -12.93 4.71 22.41
N ALA A 239 -12.74 6.03 22.38
CA ALA A 239 -11.52 6.63 21.84
C ALA A 239 -10.29 6.28 22.68
N LEU A 240 -10.41 6.26 24.00
CA LEU A 240 -9.33 5.83 24.90
C LEU A 240 -9.01 4.34 24.72
N ALA A 241 -10.03 3.48 24.57
CA ALA A 241 -9.83 2.07 24.28
C ALA A 241 -9.08 1.86 22.94
N LEU A 242 -9.48 2.57 21.88
CA LEU A 242 -8.77 2.56 20.59
C LEU A 242 -7.34 3.07 20.74
N PHE A 243 -7.12 4.19 21.42
CA PHE A 243 -5.79 4.76 21.64
C PHE A 243 -4.85 3.77 22.34
N LEU A 244 -5.30 3.13 23.42
CA LEU A 244 -4.49 2.20 24.19
C LEU A 244 -4.19 0.90 23.42
N VAL A 245 -5.19 0.30 22.77
CA VAL A 245 -4.99 -0.94 22.01
C VAL A 245 -4.17 -0.70 20.75
N GLY A 246 -4.49 0.35 19.99
CA GLY A 246 -3.73 0.76 18.81
C GLY A 246 -2.28 1.07 19.17
N GLY A 247 -2.06 1.81 20.27
CA GLY A 247 -0.74 2.12 20.81
C GLY A 247 0.06 0.86 21.18
N LEU A 248 -0.56 -0.10 21.86
CA LEU A 248 0.07 -1.37 22.21
C LEU A 248 0.51 -2.16 20.96
N PHE A 249 -0.39 -2.29 19.97
CA PHE A 249 -0.12 -3.04 18.75
C PHE A 249 0.95 -2.38 17.90
N TRP A 250 0.84 -1.06 17.72
CA TRP A 250 1.84 -0.27 17.00
C TRP A 250 3.19 -0.38 17.70
N TRP A 251 3.26 -0.12 19.01
CA TRP A 251 4.52 -0.21 19.75
C TRP A 251 5.16 -1.59 19.66
N TRP A 252 4.39 -2.67 19.80
CA TRP A 252 4.94 -4.02 19.69
C TRP A 252 5.51 -4.29 18.30
N HIS A 253 4.74 -4.09 17.23
CA HIS A 253 5.16 -4.45 15.88
C HIS A 253 6.22 -3.50 15.33
N TRP A 254 6.04 -2.19 15.54
CA TRP A 254 6.97 -1.15 15.10
C TRP A 254 8.25 -1.16 15.92
N HIS A 255 8.16 -1.04 17.26
CA HIS A 255 9.35 -0.86 18.09
C HIS A 255 10.01 -2.15 18.53
N ARG A 256 9.32 -3.31 18.62
CA ARG A 256 9.96 -4.58 19.03
C ARG A 256 10.26 -5.47 17.85
N VAL A 257 9.25 -5.77 17.03
CA VAL A 257 9.36 -6.83 16.00
C VAL A 257 10.11 -6.37 14.75
N SER A 258 9.97 -5.10 14.37
CA SER A 258 10.66 -4.55 13.18
C SER A 258 12.11 -4.08 13.45
N ARG A 259 12.63 -4.29 14.67
CA ARG A 259 14.01 -3.87 15.02
C ARG A 259 15.03 -4.52 14.09
N GLY A 260 15.90 -3.70 13.51
CA GLY A 260 16.98 -4.15 12.63
C GLY A 260 16.57 -4.44 11.18
N ASP A 261 15.31 -4.22 10.78
CA ASP A 261 14.83 -4.47 9.42
C ASP A 261 14.97 -3.23 8.50
N ILE A 262 16.08 -2.48 8.62
CA ILE A 262 16.28 -1.17 7.98
C ILE A 262 16.32 -1.28 6.45
N ASP A 263 16.96 -2.34 5.94
CA ASP A 263 17.15 -2.61 4.50
C ASP A 263 15.93 -3.28 3.85
N SER A 264 14.74 -3.08 4.40
CA SER A 264 13.51 -3.71 3.92
C SER A 264 12.69 -2.74 3.07
N VAL A 265 12.50 -3.06 1.80
CA VAL A 265 11.57 -2.34 0.90
C VAL A 265 10.21 -2.11 1.56
N LEU A 266 9.69 -3.10 2.29
CA LEU A 266 8.37 -2.97 2.91
C LEU A 266 8.35 -2.02 4.11
N ARG A 267 9.48 -1.88 4.82
CA ARG A 267 9.68 -0.81 5.80
C ARG A 267 9.64 0.54 5.12
N GLN A 268 10.31 0.67 3.99
CA GLN A 268 10.36 1.91 3.23
C GLN A 268 8.97 2.30 2.70
N VAL A 269 8.19 1.32 2.21
CA VAL A 269 6.78 1.51 1.83
C VAL A 269 5.95 1.97 3.03
N TYR A 270 6.06 1.28 4.18
CA TYR A 270 5.36 1.68 5.41
C TYR A 270 5.66 3.14 5.81
N LEU A 271 6.96 3.50 5.84
CA LEU A 271 7.43 4.82 6.25
C LEU A 271 6.97 5.91 5.28
N HIS A 272 7.23 5.76 3.98
CA HIS A 272 7.01 6.83 3.02
C HIS A 272 5.56 6.93 2.56
N LEU A 273 4.91 5.78 2.27
CA LEU A 273 3.56 5.75 1.68
C LEU A 273 2.46 5.94 2.72
N PHE A 274 2.56 5.26 3.87
CA PHE A 274 1.48 5.27 4.85
C PHE A 274 1.71 6.28 5.96
N ALA A 275 2.92 6.33 6.53
CA ALA A 275 3.18 7.18 7.67
C ALA A 275 3.46 8.64 7.29
N ILE A 276 4.54 8.91 6.54
CA ILE A 276 4.96 10.27 6.19
C ILE A 276 3.94 10.92 5.26
N LEU A 277 3.58 10.26 4.15
CA LEU A 277 2.59 10.80 3.22
C LEU A 277 1.21 10.91 3.88
N GLY A 278 0.77 9.91 4.66
CA GLY A 278 -0.52 9.98 5.37
C GLY A 278 -0.60 11.15 6.35
N GLY A 279 0.47 11.40 7.12
CA GLY A 279 0.57 12.54 8.03
C GLY A 279 0.59 13.87 7.27
N ALA A 280 1.42 13.99 6.23
CA ALA A 280 1.51 15.19 5.40
C ALA A 280 0.17 15.53 4.71
N VAL A 281 -0.51 14.54 4.13
CA VAL A 281 -1.84 14.71 3.51
C VAL A 281 -2.85 15.16 4.55
N THR A 282 -2.84 14.59 5.75
CA THR A 282 -3.76 14.99 6.84
C THR A 282 -3.55 16.46 7.21
N VAL A 283 -2.31 16.89 7.36
CA VAL A 283 -1.98 18.29 7.68
C VAL A 283 -2.40 19.22 6.54
N ILE A 284 -1.98 18.93 5.30
CA ILE A 284 -2.28 19.75 4.13
C ILE A 284 -3.79 19.86 3.91
N ALA A 285 -4.52 18.75 3.92
CA ALA A 285 -5.97 18.75 3.73
C ALA A 285 -6.68 19.56 4.82
N THR A 286 -6.24 19.43 6.08
CA THR A 286 -6.83 20.19 7.19
C THR A 286 -6.58 21.68 7.06
N LEU A 287 -5.35 22.09 6.70
CA LEU A 287 -5.04 23.50 6.42
C LEU A 287 -5.84 24.04 5.24
N SER A 288 -6.03 23.25 4.18
CA SER A 288 -6.91 23.61 3.05
C SER A 288 -8.35 23.82 3.50
N ILE A 289 -8.90 22.96 4.37
CA ILE A 289 -10.26 23.13 4.92
C ILE A 289 -10.35 24.42 5.73
N VAL A 290 -9.36 24.71 6.57
CA VAL A 290 -9.30 25.96 7.35
C VAL A 290 -9.28 27.17 6.42
N LEU A 291 -8.38 27.19 5.44
CA LEU A 291 -8.26 28.27 4.46
C LEU A 291 -9.55 28.47 3.66
N PHE A 292 -10.15 27.38 3.19
CA PHE A 292 -11.42 27.42 2.47
C PHE A 292 -12.54 28.03 3.29
N ARG A 293 -12.70 27.58 4.54
CA ARG A 293 -13.74 28.09 5.46
C ARG A 293 -13.52 29.56 5.83
N LEU A 294 -12.27 30.01 5.94
CA LEU A 294 -11.92 31.42 6.13
C LEU A 294 -12.28 32.25 4.90
N LEU A 295 -11.99 31.77 3.68
CA LEU A 295 -12.35 32.46 2.44
C LEU A 295 -13.87 32.52 2.23
N GLN A 296 -14.60 31.43 2.54
CA GLN A 296 -16.07 31.45 2.52
C GLN A 296 -16.64 32.54 3.43
N TRP A 297 -16.10 32.67 4.65
CA TRP A 297 -16.49 33.71 5.59
C TRP A 297 -16.16 35.11 5.07
N ALA A 298 -14.93 35.31 4.57
CA ALA A 298 -14.47 36.59 4.04
C ALA A 298 -15.27 37.08 2.82
N LEU A 299 -15.78 36.16 2.00
CA LEU A 299 -16.61 36.46 0.84
C LEU A 299 -18.10 36.66 1.19
N GLY A 300 -18.51 36.45 2.43
CA GLY A 300 -19.90 36.63 2.88
C GLY A 300 -20.84 35.47 2.55
N GLU A 301 -20.32 34.28 2.25
CA GLU A 301 -21.09 33.07 1.88
C GLU A 301 -21.32 32.15 3.10
N ALA A 302 -21.47 32.71 4.29
CA ALA A 302 -21.62 31.90 5.49
C ALA A 302 -23.07 31.38 5.56
N ASP A 303 -23.30 30.10 5.25
CA ASP A 303 -24.55 29.35 5.48
C ASP A 303 -24.94 29.24 6.98
N SER A 304 -24.31 30.01 7.85
CA SER A 304 -24.36 29.85 9.30
C SER A 304 -24.88 31.12 9.98
N ALA A 305 -25.61 30.94 11.08
CA ALA A 305 -26.22 32.04 11.83
C ALA A 305 -25.19 32.99 12.48
N GLY A 306 -23.89 32.64 12.46
CA GLY A 306 -22.79 33.48 12.92
C GLY A 306 -21.42 32.79 12.86
N ALA A 307 -20.36 33.52 13.23
CA ALA A 307 -18.98 33.05 13.16
C ALA A 307 -18.73 31.76 13.99
N ALA A 308 -19.39 31.62 15.13
CA ALA A 308 -19.30 30.41 15.96
C ALA A 308 -19.75 29.15 15.22
N ASP A 309 -20.86 29.23 14.49
CA ASP A 309 -21.39 28.10 13.73
C ASP A 309 -20.53 27.82 12.48
N GLN A 310 -20.00 28.86 11.82
CA GLN A 310 -19.07 28.73 10.69
C GLN A 310 -17.80 27.95 11.10
N PHE A 311 -17.24 28.27 12.28
CA PHE A 311 -15.95 27.76 12.73
C PHE A 311 -16.03 26.57 13.70
N ARG A 312 -17.21 25.96 13.87
CA ARG A 312 -17.41 24.75 14.71
C ARG A 312 -16.56 23.53 14.33
N PHE A 313 -15.92 23.56 13.16
CA PHE A 313 -15.00 22.52 12.71
C PHE A 313 -13.58 22.65 13.31
N LEU A 314 -13.22 23.80 13.91
CA LEU A 314 -11.89 24.08 14.44
C LEU A 314 -11.39 23.04 15.46
N PRO A 315 -12.20 22.54 16.41
CA PRO A 315 -11.78 21.44 17.28
C PRO A 315 -11.29 20.20 16.54
N SER A 316 -11.99 19.82 15.46
CA SER A 316 -11.59 18.71 14.60
C SER A 316 -10.32 19.04 13.80
N ALA A 317 -10.17 20.29 13.34
CA ALA A 317 -8.99 20.74 12.63
C ALA A 317 -7.74 20.70 13.52
N VAL A 318 -7.83 21.20 14.75
CA VAL A 318 -6.74 21.14 15.74
C VAL A 318 -6.35 19.70 16.02
N ALA A 319 -7.32 18.82 16.25
CA ALA A 319 -7.06 17.39 16.47
C ALA A 319 -6.35 16.72 15.29
N ALA A 320 -6.79 17.01 14.05
CA ALA A 320 -6.19 16.48 12.84
C ALA A 320 -4.77 17.03 12.58
N LEU A 321 -4.53 18.32 12.84
CA LEU A 321 -3.20 18.94 12.71
C LEU A 321 -2.21 18.35 13.70
N ILE A 322 -2.61 18.16 14.96
CA ILE A 322 -1.76 17.55 15.98
C ILE A 322 -1.48 16.08 15.62
N SER A 323 -2.51 15.31 15.27
CA SER A 323 -2.37 13.88 14.95
C SER A 323 -1.55 13.65 13.69
N GLY A 324 -1.85 14.37 12.61
CA GLY A 324 -1.14 14.30 11.34
C GLY A 324 0.29 14.82 11.44
N GLY A 325 0.49 15.93 12.17
CA GLY A 325 1.81 16.50 12.44
C GLY A 325 2.69 15.59 13.29
N ALA A 326 2.13 14.95 14.33
CA ALA A 326 2.85 13.96 15.13
C ALA A 326 3.22 12.71 14.31
N LEU A 327 2.28 12.19 13.50
CA LEU A 327 2.53 11.06 12.62
C LEU A 327 3.68 11.35 11.64
N TRP A 328 3.60 12.50 10.97
CA TRP A 328 4.59 12.95 10.00
C TRP A 328 5.95 13.20 10.66
N GLY A 329 5.98 14.02 11.72
CA GLY A 329 7.21 14.43 12.40
C GLY A 329 7.98 13.25 13.01
N TYR A 330 7.26 12.31 13.64
CA TYR A 330 7.88 11.12 14.21
C TYR A 330 8.56 10.25 13.13
N HIS A 331 7.83 9.88 12.07
CA HIS A 331 8.40 8.98 11.05
C HIS A 331 9.42 9.69 10.15
N TRP A 332 9.29 11.00 9.97
CA TRP A 332 10.34 11.81 9.34
C TRP A 332 11.63 11.80 10.14
N ALA A 333 11.54 11.93 11.47
CA ALA A 333 12.70 11.83 12.35
C ALA A 333 13.37 10.45 12.26
N VAL A 334 12.59 9.37 12.17
CA VAL A 334 13.11 8.00 11.96
C VAL A 334 13.85 7.90 10.63
N VAL A 335 13.24 8.32 9.52
CA VAL A 335 13.90 8.28 8.19
C VAL A 335 15.18 9.11 8.19
N ARG A 336 15.19 10.27 8.88
CA ARG A 336 16.39 11.11 8.99
C ARG A 336 17.51 10.39 9.74
N GLN A 337 17.20 9.69 10.82
CA GLN A 337 18.16 8.88 11.57
C GLN A 337 18.70 7.70 10.74
N GLU A 338 17.81 6.99 10.04
CA GLU A 338 18.19 5.85 9.18
C GLU A 338 18.95 6.30 7.92
N SER A 339 18.69 7.49 7.39
CA SER A 339 19.41 8.00 6.22
C SER A 339 20.90 8.29 6.49
N ALA A 340 21.27 8.52 7.75
CA ALA A 340 22.66 8.71 8.15
C ALA A 340 23.50 7.42 8.03
N THR A 341 22.86 6.25 7.92
CA THR A 341 23.56 4.95 7.79
C THR A 341 23.81 4.52 6.34
N GLY A 342 23.38 5.30 5.33
CA GLY A 342 23.82 5.16 3.94
C GLY A 342 23.13 4.08 3.07
N VAL A 343 21.91 3.63 3.41
CA VAL A 343 21.23 2.52 2.72
C VAL A 343 20.61 2.92 1.37
N VAL A 344 20.91 2.18 0.28
CA VAL A 344 20.47 2.45 -1.11
C VAL A 344 18.95 2.41 -1.31
N GLU A 345 18.22 1.49 -0.67
CA GLU A 345 16.75 1.39 -0.80
C GLU A 345 16.00 2.64 -0.32
N SER A 346 16.62 3.44 0.55
CA SER A 346 16.06 4.71 1.01
C SER A 346 15.95 5.76 -0.11
N LEU A 347 16.75 5.65 -1.18
CA LEU A 347 16.75 6.61 -2.28
C LEU A 347 15.52 6.43 -3.17
N ALA A 348 15.22 5.18 -3.56
CA ALA A 348 14.07 4.86 -4.40
C ALA A 348 12.74 5.26 -3.71
N ALA A 349 12.60 4.98 -2.42
CA ALA A 349 11.39 5.34 -1.66
C ALA A 349 11.22 6.86 -1.51
N ARG A 350 12.30 7.60 -1.27
CA ARG A 350 12.30 9.08 -1.27
C ARG A 350 11.87 9.64 -2.62
N GLN A 351 12.31 9.02 -3.71
CA GLN A 351 11.96 9.44 -5.05
C GLN A 351 10.47 9.21 -5.34
N VAL A 352 9.93 8.03 -4.99
CA VAL A 352 8.50 7.73 -5.10
C VAL A 352 7.67 8.72 -4.27
N TYR A 353 8.10 9.05 -3.05
CA TYR A 353 7.44 10.05 -2.20
C TYR A 353 7.35 11.43 -2.88
N ARG A 354 8.44 11.90 -3.52
CA ARG A 354 8.43 13.17 -4.26
C ARG A 354 7.46 13.14 -5.44
N TYR A 355 7.40 12.03 -6.19
CA TYR A 355 6.42 11.87 -7.26
C TYR A 355 4.97 11.84 -6.76
N LEU A 356 4.70 11.20 -5.63
CA LEU A 356 3.36 11.18 -5.03
C LEU A 356 2.90 12.58 -4.59
N LEU A 357 3.79 13.39 -4.00
CA LEU A 357 3.47 14.77 -3.64
C LEU A 357 3.36 15.69 -4.85
N ALA A 358 4.19 15.49 -5.88
CA ALA A 358 4.02 16.18 -7.15
C ALA A 358 2.68 15.84 -7.81
N ALA A 359 2.26 14.56 -7.77
CA ALA A 359 0.96 14.13 -8.29
C ALA A 359 -0.20 14.79 -7.51
N LEU A 360 -0.13 14.77 -6.19
CA LEU A 360 -1.14 15.38 -5.32
C LEU A 360 -1.24 16.88 -5.55
N GLY A 361 -0.09 17.57 -5.63
CA GLY A 361 -0.02 18.99 -5.95
C GLY A 361 -0.61 19.30 -7.33
N LEU A 362 -0.25 18.52 -8.35
CA LEU A 362 -0.76 18.69 -9.71
C LEU A 362 -2.27 18.49 -9.77
N GLY A 363 -2.80 17.43 -9.15
CA GLY A 363 -4.23 17.17 -9.11
C GLY A 363 -5.01 18.27 -8.40
N THR A 364 -4.47 18.77 -7.27
CA THR A 364 -5.04 19.89 -6.51
C THR A 364 -5.03 21.18 -7.34
N LEU A 365 -3.90 21.49 -7.99
CA LEU A 365 -3.74 22.63 -8.88
C LEU A 365 -4.71 22.57 -10.07
N ALA A 366 -4.77 21.42 -10.74
CA ALA A 366 -5.64 21.20 -11.88
C ALA A 366 -7.12 21.39 -11.50
N ALA A 367 -7.56 20.80 -10.38
CA ALA A 367 -8.92 21.00 -9.89
C ALA A 367 -9.23 22.48 -9.59
N GLY A 368 -8.30 23.19 -8.94
CA GLY A 368 -8.45 24.64 -8.69
C GLY A 368 -8.58 25.46 -9.98
N LEU A 369 -7.76 25.16 -10.99
CA LEU A 369 -7.82 25.83 -12.29
C LEU A 369 -9.10 25.51 -13.06
N VAL A 370 -9.58 24.26 -13.04
CA VAL A 370 -10.87 23.87 -13.67
C VAL A 370 -12.01 24.65 -13.02
N ILE A 371 -12.03 24.74 -11.69
CA ILE A 371 -13.07 25.49 -10.99
C ILE A 371 -12.98 26.98 -11.35
N LEU A 372 -11.78 27.57 -11.33
CA LEU A 372 -11.58 28.97 -11.67
C LEU A 372 -12.05 29.27 -13.10
N LEU A 373 -11.69 28.44 -14.08
CA LEU A 373 -12.13 28.59 -15.47
C LEU A 373 -13.65 28.47 -15.60
N GLY A 374 -14.28 27.53 -14.89
CA GLY A 374 -15.73 27.41 -14.86
C GLY A 374 -16.42 28.65 -14.32
N VAL A 375 -15.87 29.28 -13.27
CA VAL A 375 -16.37 30.57 -12.77
C VAL A 375 -16.21 31.67 -13.81
N VAL A 376 -15.01 31.81 -14.41
CA VAL A 376 -14.72 32.83 -15.43
C VAL A 376 -15.69 32.69 -16.62
N ILE A 377 -15.87 31.48 -17.15
CA ILE A 377 -16.84 31.22 -18.23
C ILE A 377 -18.26 31.59 -17.79
N GLY A 378 -18.64 31.21 -16.56
CA GLY A 378 -19.97 31.52 -16.03
C GLY A 378 -20.23 33.01 -15.85
N VAL A 379 -19.21 33.83 -15.63
CA VAL A 379 -19.29 35.29 -15.57
C VAL A 379 -19.36 35.91 -16.97
N ILE A 380 -18.60 35.38 -17.95
CA ILE A 380 -18.54 35.90 -19.32
C ILE A 380 -19.83 35.59 -20.11
N VAL A 381 -20.44 34.43 -19.89
CA VAL A 381 -21.62 33.97 -20.65
C VAL A 381 -22.80 33.76 -19.70
N PRO A 382 -23.47 34.81 -19.20
CA PRO A 382 -24.44 34.70 -18.10
C PRO A 382 -25.64 33.80 -18.45
N GLN A 383 -26.24 33.15 -17.45
CA GLN A 383 -27.49 32.41 -17.63
C GLN A 383 -28.64 33.36 -17.97
N SER A 384 -29.48 32.96 -18.93
CA SER A 384 -30.66 33.73 -19.32
C SER A 384 -31.62 33.90 -18.13
N GLY A 385 -31.97 35.15 -17.81
CA GLY A 385 -32.94 35.47 -16.76
C GLY A 385 -32.39 35.65 -15.34
N GLN A 386 -31.07 35.54 -15.13
CA GLN A 386 -30.44 35.88 -13.84
C GLN A 386 -29.59 37.15 -13.98
N GLU A 387 -29.84 38.16 -13.14
CA GLU A 387 -28.92 39.30 -13.03
C GLU A 387 -27.58 38.83 -12.41
N LEU A 388 -26.51 38.99 -13.17
CA LEU A 388 -25.10 38.66 -12.87
C LEU A 388 -24.62 38.99 -11.45
N LEU A 389 -25.21 40.01 -10.80
CA LEU A 389 -24.74 40.58 -9.54
C LEU A 389 -25.69 40.32 -8.35
N ARG A 390 -26.87 39.73 -8.56
CA ARG A 390 -27.79 39.38 -7.46
C ARG A 390 -27.62 37.93 -6.95
N ALA A 391 -27.04 37.04 -7.76
CA ALA A 391 -26.85 35.65 -7.40
C ALA A 391 -25.42 35.40 -6.90
N GLU A 392 -25.27 35.00 -5.63
CA GLU A 392 -23.99 34.82 -4.93
C GLU A 392 -23.23 33.53 -5.32
N TRP A 393 -23.71 32.83 -6.36
CA TRP A 393 -23.26 31.50 -6.81
C TRP A 393 -21.75 31.34 -7.05
N TRP A 394 -21.04 32.43 -7.35
CA TRP A 394 -19.62 32.41 -7.71
C TRP A 394 -18.71 32.38 -6.47
N ARG A 395 -19.17 32.85 -5.30
CA ARG A 395 -18.32 33.04 -4.11
C ARG A 395 -17.75 31.72 -3.60
N ASN A 396 -18.59 30.70 -3.47
CA ASN A 396 -18.16 29.39 -2.98
C ASN A 396 -17.19 28.66 -3.94
N PRO A 397 -17.45 28.60 -5.27
CA PRO A 397 -16.47 28.12 -6.24
C PRO A 397 -15.15 28.91 -6.24
N VAL A 398 -15.19 30.24 -6.10
CA VAL A 398 -13.97 31.06 -6.02
C VAL A 398 -13.16 30.75 -4.77
N ALA A 399 -13.80 30.66 -3.58
CA ALA A 399 -13.12 30.25 -2.36
C ALA A 399 -12.46 28.87 -2.52
N SER A 400 -13.16 27.93 -3.16
CA SER A 400 -12.64 26.58 -3.45
C SER A 400 -11.44 26.64 -4.39
N ALA A 401 -11.56 27.35 -5.52
CA ALA A 401 -10.50 27.49 -6.50
C ALA A 401 -9.25 28.13 -5.87
N VAL A 402 -9.40 29.26 -5.18
CA VAL A 402 -8.29 29.97 -4.54
C VAL A 402 -7.59 29.09 -3.52
N THR A 403 -8.34 28.35 -2.69
CA THR A 403 -7.76 27.39 -1.74
C THR A 403 -6.90 26.34 -2.45
N LEU A 404 -7.47 25.69 -3.48
CA LEU A 404 -6.79 24.64 -4.22
C LEU A 404 -5.56 25.16 -4.98
N LEU A 405 -5.60 26.39 -5.48
CA LEU A 405 -4.45 27.04 -6.13
C LEU A 405 -3.34 27.37 -5.14
N LEU A 406 -3.69 27.96 -3.99
CA LEU A 406 -2.73 28.32 -2.92
C LEU A 406 -2.05 27.09 -2.31
N VAL A 407 -2.69 25.93 -2.33
CA VAL A 407 -2.10 24.68 -1.84
C VAL A 407 -1.41 23.88 -2.96
N GLY A 408 -2.11 23.71 -4.08
CA GLY A 408 -1.66 22.87 -5.20
C GLY A 408 -0.46 23.44 -5.94
N ALA A 409 -0.44 24.75 -6.22
CA ALA A 409 0.64 25.36 -6.99
C ALA A 409 2.00 25.29 -6.26
N PRO A 410 2.12 25.66 -4.97
CA PRO A 410 3.39 25.52 -4.26
C PRO A 410 3.82 24.06 -4.09
N LEU A 411 2.85 23.16 -3.82
CA LEU A 411 3.15 21.74 -3.65
C LEU A 411 3.68 21.11 -4.93
N TRP A 412 2.98 21.31 -6.06
CA TRP A 412 3.46 20.85 -7.36
C TRP A 412 4.80 21.50 -7.72
N GLY A 413 4.88 22.83 -7.65
CA GLY A 413 6.07 23.59 -8.04
C GLY A 413 7.32 23.16 -7.28
N PHE A 414 7.24 23.00 -5.96
CA PHE A 414 8.37 22.59 -5.13
C PHE A 414 8.85 21.16 -5.45
N TYR A 415 7.94 20.18 -5.44
CA TYR A 415 8.32 18.78 -5.61
C TYR A 415 8.70 18.45 -7.06
N TRP A 416 7.97 19.00 -8.02
CA TRP A 416 8.24 18.77 -9.44
C TRP A 416 9.53 19.46 -9.90
N SER A 417 9.80 20.70 -9.47
CA SER A 417 11.08 21.35 -9.79
C SER A 417 12.27 20.62 -9.18
N GLY A 418 12.12 20.04 -7.99
CA GLY A 418 13.13 19.16 -7.39
C GLY A 418 13.44 17.95 -8.26
N VAL A 419 12.40 17.23 -8.68
CA VAL A 419 12.53 16.08 -9.58
C VAL A 419 13.15 16.46 -10.93
N GLN A 420 12.81 17.62 -11.49
CA GLN A 420 13.39 18.08 -12.74
C GLN A 420 14.87 18.47 -12.60
N ARG A 421 15.26 19.09 -11.49
CA ARG A 421 16.67 19.39 -11.20
C ARG A 421 17.51 18.12 -11.09
N ASP A 422 16.99 17.11 -10.38
CA ASP A 422 17.70 15.83 -10.20
C ASP A 422 17.89 15.10 -11.55
N ALA A 423 16.87 15.10 -12.40
CA ALA A 423 16.99 14.57 -13.76
C ALA A 423 17.90 15.42 -14.67
N GLY A 424 17.95 16.73 -14.47
CA GLY A 424 18.90 17.62 -15.10
C GLY A 424 20.36 17.22 -14.82
N ALA A 425 20.62 16.71 -13.62
CA ALA A 425 21.95 16.38 -13.14
C ALA A 425 22.50 15.01 -13.60
N GLY A 426 21.67 14.08 -14.10
CA GLY A 426 22.18 12.77 -14.53
C GLY A 426 21.18 11.90 -15.31
N LEU A 427 21.73 11.04 -16.19
CA LEU A 427 20.95 10.12 -17.04
C LEU A 427 20.23 9.02 -16.27
N LEU A 428 20.76 8.59 -15.11
CA LEU A 428 20.12 7.58 -14.25
C LEU A 428 18.76 8.08 -13.72
N GLU A 429 18.67 9.36 -13.37
CA GLU A 429 17.43 9.96 -12.86
C GLU A 429 16.42 10.23 -13.98
N ARG A 430 16.89 10.53 -15.20
CA ARG A 430 16.04 10.63 -16.39
C ARG A 430 15.45 9.29 -16.82
N SER A 431 16.23 8.22 -16.70
CA SER A 431 15.82 6.85 -17.03
C SER A 431 15.09 6.12 -15.90
N ALA A 432 14.89 6.78 -14.75
CA ALA A 432 14.23 6.17 -13.60
C ALA A 432 12.81 5.69 -13.93
N LEU A 433 12.51 4.44 -13.56
CA LEU A 433 11.20 3.82 -13.78
C LEU A 433 10.07 4.59 -13.07
N SER A 434 10.35 5.17 -11.91
CA SER A 434 9.44 6.04 -11.14
C SER A 434 9.03 7.29 -11.95
N ARG A 435 9.99 7.98 -12.59
CA ARG A 435 9.74 9.12 -13.50
C ARG A 435 8.82 8.73 -14.64
N ARG A 436 9.15 7.61 -15.29
CA ARG A 436 8.39 7.08 -16.42
C ARG A 436 6.95 6.76 -16.01
N ILE A 437 6.75 5.98 -14.95
CA ILE A 437 5.41 5.63 -14.43
C ILE A 437 4.62 6.90 -14.11
N PHE A 438 5.23 7.87 -13.43
CA PHE A 438 4.58 9.12 -13.07
C PHE A 438 4.10 9.88 -14.31
N ILE A 439 4.96 10.11 -15.31
CA ILE A 439 4.60 10.86 -16.53
C ILE A 439 3.48 10.14 -17.29
N TYR A 440 3.59 8.82 -17.48
CA TYR A 440 2.55 8.05 -18.17
C TYR A 440 1.23 8.02 -17.40
N LEU A 441 1.27 7.96 -16.06
CA LEU A 441 0.06 8.03 -15.23
C LEU A 441 -0.62 9.39 -15.37
N VAL A 442 0.14 10.49 -15.30
CA VAL A 442 -0.40 11.85 -15.47
C VAL A 442 -1.02 12.03 -16.85
N LEU A 443 -0.32 11.60 -17.91
CA LEU A 443 -0.85 11.65 -19.28
C LEU A 443 -2.10 10.76 -19.43
N GLY A 444 -2.09 9.55 -18.87
CA GLY A 444 -3.24 8.65 -18.89
C GLY A 444 -4.46 9.26 -18.21
N ILE A 445 -4.29 9.85 -17.02
CA ILE A 445 -5.36 10.57 -16.31
C ILE A 445 -5.87 11.76 -17.14
N ALA A 446 -4.98 12.54 -17.75
CA ALA A 446 -5.36 13.66 -18.60
C ALA A 446 -6.16 13.21 -19.83
N VAL A 447 -5.77 12.11 -20.48
CA VAL A 447 -6.51 11.53 -21.61
C VAL A 447 -7.89 11.03 -21.17
N LEU A 448 -7.99 10.32 -20.04
CA LEU A 448 -9.28 9.85 -19.51
C LEU A 448 -10.20 11.02 -19.14
N ALA A 449 -9.65 12.07 -18.51
CA ALA A 449 -10.38 13.28 -18.20
C ALA A 449 -10.85 13.99 -19.47
N ALA A 450 -9.99 14.10 -20.49
CA ALA A 450 -10.35 14.70 -21.77
C ALA A 450 -11.46 13.90 -22.47
N LEU A 451 -11.34 12.57 -22.52
CA LEU A 451 -12.34 11.71 -23.14
C LEU A 451 -13.70 11.86 -22.46
N GLY A 452 -13.75 11.75 -21.13
CA GLY A 452 -15.00 11.87 -20.38
C GLY A 452 -15.67 13.24 -20.54
N ASN A 453 -14.89 14.32 -20.44
CA ASN A 453 -15.43 15.69 -20.56
C ASN A 453 -15.80 16.05 -22.01
N LEU A 454 -15.07 15.54 -23.00
CA LEU A 454 -15.42 15.70 -24.41
C LEU A 454 -16.71 14.95 -24.75
N SER A 455 -16.86 13.72 -24.26
CA SER A 455 -18.10 12.96 -24.43
C SER A 455 -19.30 13.66 -23.79
N ALA A 456 -19.13 14.21 -22.57
CA ALA A 456 -20.19 14.98 -21.91
C ALA A 456 -20.57 16.24 -22.70
N LEU A 457 -19.57 16.99 -23.19
CA LEU A 457 -19.78 18.18 -24.01
C LEU A 457 -20.49 17.84 -25.33
N LEU A 458 -20.03 16.79 -26.03
CA LEU A 458 -20.63 16.33 -27.28
C LEU A 458 -22.07 15.86 -27.07
N PHE A 459 -22.32 15.10 -26.00
CA PHE A 459 -23.66 14.65 -25.65
C PHE A 459 -24.61 15.83 -25.43
N MET A 460 -24.22 16.82 -24.62
CA MET A 460 -25.05 18.00 -24.35
C MET A 460 -25.27 18.82 -25.63
N PHE A 461 -24.24 19.01 -26.45
CA PHE A 461 -24.36 19.69 -27.74
C PHE A 461 -25.36 18.99 -28.67
N LEU A 462 -25.23 17.67 -28.84
CA LEU A 462 -26.10 16.88 -29.71
C LEU A 462 -27.55 16.86 -29.19
N ARG A 463 -27.74 16.71 -27.88
CA ARG A 463 -29.06 16.78 -27.24
C ARG A 463 -29.74 18.12 -27.55
N ASP A 464 -29.07 19.23 -27.26
CA ASP A 464 -29.65 20.57 -27.43
C ASP A 464 -29.86 20.93 -28.92
N LEU A 465 -29.00 20.42 -29.82
CA LEU A 465 -29.16 20.52 -31.28
C LEU A 465 -30.40 19.76 -31.77
N LEU A 466 -30.60 18.53 -31.32
CA LEU A 466 -31.73 17.69 -31.71
C LEU A 466 -33.05 18.21 -31.14
N GLU A 467 -33.03 18.82 -29.95
CA GLU A 467 -34.20 19.46 -29.34
C GLU A 467 -34.51 20.84 -29.94
N GLY A 468 -33.64 21.37 -30.82
CA GLY A 468 -33.80 22.71 -31.40
C GLY A 468 -33.59 23.85 -30.39
N GLN A 469 -32.88 23.59 -29.30
CA GLN A 469 -32.68 24.49 -28.16
C GLN A 469 -31.22 25.00 -28.04
N LEU A 470 -30.44 24.94 -29.13
CA LEU A 470 -29.07 25.46 -29.13
C LEU A 470 -29.05 26.95 -28.75
N SER A 471 -28.48 27.22 -27.59
CA SER A 471 -28.39 28.55 -27.00
C SER A 471 -27.09 28.69 -26.19
N GLY A 472 -26.81 29.91 -25.72
CA GLY A 472 -25.68 30.16 -24.81
C GLY A 472 -25.74 29.35 -23.51
N GLN A 473 -26.91 28.78 -23.17
CA GLN A 473 -27.09 27.90 -22.02
C GLN A 473 -26.21 26.65 -22.08
N LEU A 474 -25.93 26.13 -23.29
CA LEU A 474 -25.03 24.99 -23.47
C LEU A 474 -23.64 25.27 -22.89
N VAL A 475 -23.11 26.49 -23.09
CA VAL A 475 -21.80 26.89 -22.56
C VAL A 475 -21.82 26.97 -21.03
N GLN A 476 -22.95 27.43 -20.45
CA GLN A 476 -23.14 27.45 -19.00
C GLN A 476 -23.19 26.05 -18.39
N ASP A 477 -23.91 25.13 -19.02
CA ASP A 477 -24.08 23.76 -18.55
C ASP A 477 -22.78 22.94 -18.70
N THR A 478 -21.95 23.28 -19.69
CA THR A 478 -20.69 22.59 -20.00
C THR A 478 -19.44 23.29 -19.46
N LYS A 479 -19.55 24.42 -18.75
CA LYS A 479 -18.38 25.25 -18.34
C LYS A 479 -17.31 24.49 -17.56
N TRP A 480 -17.70 23.55 -16.69
CA TRP A 480 -16.77 22.71 -15.94
C TRP A 480 -16.05 21.72 -16.87
N SER A 481 -16.76 21.15 -17.85
CA SER A 481 -16.19 20.25 -18.86
C SER A 481 -15.21 20.99 -19.78
N ILE A 482 -15.54 22.22 -20.19
CA ILE A 482 -14.65 23.08 -20.98
C ILE A 482 -13.37 23.37 -20.16
N GLY A 483 -13.52 23.79 -18.90
CA GLY A 483 -12.38 23.99 -18.00
C GLY A 483 -11.50 22.74 -17.87
N ALA A 484 -12.12 21.57 -17.66
CA ALA A 484 -11.42 20.29 -17.57
C ALA A 484 -10.65 19.94 -18.85
N LEU A 485 -11.24 20.17 -20.03
CA LEU A 485 -10.59 19.93 -21.32
C LEU A 485 -9.37 20.85 -21.52
N LEU A 486 -9.49 22.14 -21.19
CA LEU A 486 -8.39 23.10 -21.30
C LEU A 486 -7.22 22.70 -20.39
N ILE A 487 -7.51 22.33 -19.14
CA ILE A 487 -6.47 21.92 -18.18
C ILE A 487 -5.86 20.57 -18.55
N ALA A 488 -6.67 19.58 -18.95
CA ALA A 488 -6.16 18.29 -19.44
C ALA A 488 -5.27 18.48 -20.67
N GLY A 489 -5.64 19.38 -21.58
CA GLY A 489 -4.83 19.77 -22.73
C GLY A 489 -3.49 20.40 -22.32
N ALA A 490 -3.50 21.40 -21.43
CA ALA A 490 -2.29 22.05 -20.93
C ALA A 490 -1.34 21.07 -20.22
N VAL A 491 -1.88 20.21 -19.35
CA VAL A 491 -1.12 19.14 -18.68
C VAL A 491 -0.54 18.17 -19.71
N SER A 492 -1.31 17.75 -20.70
CA SER A 492 -0.86 16.83 -21.76
C SER A 492 0.27 17.43 -22.60
N VAL A 493 0.17 18.71 -22.96
CA VAL A 493 1.22 19.43 -23.68
C VAL A 493 2.49 19.49 -22.83
N TYR A 494 2.39 19.93 -21.58
CA TYR A 494 3.54 20.06 -20.69
C TYR A 494 4.28 18.72 -20.48
N TYR A 495 3.56 17.69 -20.05
CA TYR A 495 4.16 16.38 -19.80
C TYR A 495 4.57 15.64 -21.08
N GLY A 496 3.92 15.95 -22.21
CA GLY A 496 4.35 15.50 -23.54
C GLY A 496 5.69 16.12 -23.96
N LEU A 497 5.92 17.40 -23.67
CA LEU A 497 7.21 18.06 -23.90
C LEU A 497 8.30 17.47 -23.01
N VAL A 498 8.02 17.25 -21.72
CA VAL A 498 8.97 16.60 -20.80
C VAL A 498 9.33 15.19 -21.28
N LEU A 499 8.35 14.40 -21.74
CA LEU A 499 8.62 13.08 -22.29
C LEU A 499 9.46 13.13 -23.58
N ARG A 500 9.26 14.14 -24.41
CA ARG A 500 10.08 14.36 -25.62
C ARG A 500 11.51 14.72 -25.24
N GLU A 501 11.69 15.62 -24.28
CA GLU A 501 13.01 16.00 -23.76
C GLU A 501 13.74 14.80 -23.14
N ASP A 502 13.04 14.00 -22.33
CA ASP A 502 13.60 12.79 -21.73
C ASP A 502 14.06 11.79 -22.81
N ARG A 503 13.28 11.62 -23.89
CA ARG A 503 13.64 10.73 -25.01
C ARG A 503 14.82 11.25 -25.82
N GLN A 504 14.91 12.57 -26.04
CA GLN A 504 16.01 13.19 -26.77
C GLN A 504 17.34 13.15 -26.00
N ALA A 505 17.27 13.21 -24.66
CA ALA A 505 18.43 13.17 -23.80
C ALA A 505 18.97 11.75 -23.56
N LEU A 506 18.16 10.72 -23.78
CA LEU A 506 18.64 9.34 -23.78
C LEU A 506 19.47 9.11 -25.04
N PRO A 507 20.62 8.43 -24.93
CA PRO A 507 21.38 8.02 -26.11
C PRO A 507 20.42 7.32 -27.07
N ALA A 508 20.51 7.63 -28.37
CA ALA A 508 19.86 6.81 -29.37
C ALA A 508 20.21 5.34 -29.04
N PRO A 509 19.24 4.40 -29.08
CA PRO A 509 19.60 2.99 -29.10
C PRO A 509 20.70 2.91 -30.16
N GLU A 510 21.88 2.36 -29.82
CA GLU A 510 22.91 2.12 -30.83
C GLU A 510 22.15 1.53 -32.01
N GLU A 511 22.09 2.28 -33.12
CA GLU A 511 21.61 1.69 -34.37
C GLU A 511 22.45 0.44 -34.47
N PRO A 512 21.85 -0.77 -34.55
CA PRO A 512 22.65 -1.94 -34.82
C PRO A 512 23.46 -1.52 -36.03
N SER A 513 24.79 -1.45 -35.85
CA SER A 513 25.68 -1.24 -36.95
C SER A 513 25.19 -2.16 -38.06
N THR A 514 25.30 -1.77 -39.31
CA THR A 514 24.82 -2.56 -40.44
C THR A 514 25.48 -3.96 -40.56
N GLY A 515 26.16 -4.47 -39.54
CA GLY A 515 26.34 -5.89 -39.26
C GLY A 515 25.28 -6.38 -38.27
N THR A 516 24.50 -7.38 -38.68
CA THR A 516 23.74 -8.35 -37.89
C THR A 516 23.62 -8.03 -36.38
N PRO A 517 22.41 -7.82 -35.82
CA PRO A 517 22.23 -7.50 -34.41
C PRO A 517 23.10 -8.44 -33.56
N PRO A 518 23.88 -7.93 -32.58
CA PRO A 518 24.71 -8.81 -31.76
C PRO A 518 23.75 -9.76 -31.06
N VAL A 519 23.71 -11.01 -31.53
CA VAL A 519 22.85 -12.03 -30.96
C VAL A 519 23.41 -12.25 -29.56
N ARG A 520 22.82 -11.58 -28.56
CA ARG A 520 23.13 -11.81 -27.14
C ARG A 520 22.63 -13.20 -26.79
N LYS A 521 23.41 -14.21 -27.15
CA LYS A 521 23.08 -15.60 -26.82
C LYS A 521 23.23 -15.79 -25.32
N ALA A 522 22.25 -16.44 -24.72
CA ALA A 522 22.41 -16.95 -23.37
C ALA A 522 23.39 -18.14 -23.44
N VAL A 523 24.62 -17.90 -22.97
CA VAL A 523 25.67 -18.90 -22.94
C VAL A 523 25.69 -19.56 -21.56
N ILE A 524 25.46 -20.86 -21.52
CA ILE A 524 25.68 -21.69 -20.34
C ILE A 524 26.96 -22.49 -20.58
N ALA A 525 27.89 -22.51 -19.63
CA ALA A 525 29.03 -23.39 -19.69
C ALA A 525 28.87 -24.54 -18.69
N LEU A 526 28.81 -25.76 -19.21
CA LEU A 526 28.92 -27.00 -18.45
C LEU A 526 30.41 -27.35 -18.33
N ALA A 527 30.99 -27.06 -17.17
CA ALA A 527 32.43 -27.13 -16.95
C ALA A 527 32.74 -27.49 -15.50
N THR A 528 33.96 -27.92 -15.21
CA THR A 528 34.42 -28.22 -13.85
C THR A 528 34.94 -26.97 -13.13
N GLU A 529 35.24 -27.09 -11.84
CA GLU A 529 35.80 -25.98 -11.06
C GLU A 529 37.19 -25.55 -11.57
N ALA A 530 37.95 -26.48 -12.18
CA ALA A 530 39.24 -26.22 -12.81
C ALA A 530 39.14 -25.29 -14.04
N ASP A 531 37.98 -25.24 -14.71
CA ASP A 531 37.75 -24.45 -15.92
C ASP A 531 37.40 -22.98 -15.64
N ARG A 532 37.21 -22.59 -14.37
CA ARG A 532 36.83 -21.21 -14.00
C ARG A 532 37.77 -20.11 -14.54
N PRO A 533 39.10 -20.27 -14.52
CA PRO A 533 40.00 -19.25 -15.08
C PRO A 533 39.77 -19.04 -16.58
N LEU A 534 39.52 -20.14 -17.31
CA LEU A 534 39.22 -20.10 -18.74
C LEU A 534 37.89 -19.39 -19.01
N LEU A 535 36.85 -19.69 -18.22
CA LEU A 535 35.54 -19.03 -18.34
C LEU A 535 35.61 -17.53 -18.09
N ARG A 536 36.40 -17.07 -17.11
CA ARG A 536 36.62 -15.63 -16.88
C ARG A 536 37.32 -14.96 -18.07
N ARG A 537 38.29 -15.64 -18.68
CA ARG A 537 38.96 -15.16 -19.90
C ARG A 537 37.99 -15.09 -21.09
N MET A 538 37.11 -16.09 -21.23
CA MET A 538 36.04 -16.09 -22.23
C MET A 538 35.04 -14.95 -22.01
N GLU A 539 34.59 -14.70 -20.78
CA GLU A 539 33.72 -13.57 -20.46
C GLU A 539 34.36 -12.21 -20.78
N ALA A 540 35.65 -12.05 -20.43
CA ALA A 540 36.40 -10.84 -20.73
C ALA A 540 36.59 -10.61 -22.24
N GLN A 541 36.79 -11.68 -23.02
CA GLN A 541 37.02 -11.60 -24.47
C GLN A 541 35.73 -11.51 -25.28
N PHE A 542 34.66 -12.21 -24.86
CA PHE A 542 33.40 -12.27 -25.59
C PHE A 542 32.48 -11.10 -25.27
N GLY A 543 32.64 -10.47 -24.09
CA GLY A 543 31.74 -9.42 -23.62
C GLY A 543 30.32 -9.91 -23.32
N ILE A 544 30.12 -11.23 -23.20
CA ILE A 544 28.84 -11.89 -22.90
C ILE A 544 29.02 -12.65 -21.57
N PRO A 545 28.11 -12.49 -20.59
CA PRO A 545 28.17 -13.26 -19.35
C PRO A 545 27.92 -14.75 -19.61
N VAL A 546 28.74 -15.61 -19.02
CA VAL A 546 28.65 -17.07 -19.18
C VAL A 546 28.12 -17.69 -17.89
N ARG A 547 26.91 -18.27 -17.94
CA ARG A 547 26.32 -18.92 -16.77
C ARG A 547 27.01 -20.25 -16.52
N PHE A 548 27.70 -20.38 -15.38
CA PHE A 548 28.41 -21.58 -15.00
C PHE A 548 27.48 -22.66 -14.44
N TRP A 549 27.48 -23.84 -15.05
CA TRP A 549 26.90 -25.08 -14.54
C TRP A 549 28.03 -26.06 -14.24
N GLN A 550 28.17 -26.41 -12.96
CA GLN A 550 29.28 -27.24 -12.51
C GLN A 550 29.05 -28.71 -12.88
N ARG A 551 30.02 -29.29 -13.58
CA ARG A 551 30.15 -30.74 -13.77
C ARG A 551 30.89 -31.34 -12.56
N LEU A 552 30.44 -32.50 -12.09
CA LEU A 552 30.92 -33.13 -10.84
C LEU A 552 32.01 -34.19 -11.06
N ASP A 553 32.53 -34.31 -12.28
CA ASP A 553 33.52 -35.33 -12.63
C ASP A 553 34.89 -34.95 -12.02
N PRO A 554 35.50 -35.81 -11.18
CA PRO A 554 36.66 -35.45 -10.35
C PRO A 554 38.00 -35.35 -11.11
N ASP A 555 38.11 -35.91 -12.32
CA ASP A 555 39.39 -36.08 -13.04
C ASP A 555 39.49 -35.26 -14.35
N ALA A 556 38.67 -34.22 -14.54
CA ALA A 556 38.73 -33.42 -15.77
C ALA A 556 39.75 -32.28 -15.65
N GLU A 557 40.81 -32.35 -16.47
CA GLU A 557 41.76 -31.24 -16.64
C GLU A 557 41.18 -30.14 -17.54
N ALA A 558 41.49 -28.89 -17.21
CA ALA A 558 41.05 -27.74 -17.99
C ALA A 558 41.87 -27.61 -19.29
N PRO A 559 41.24 -27.47 -20.46
CA PRO A 559 41.96 -27.31 -21.71
C PRO A 559 42.67 -25.95 -21.78
N THR A 560 43.90 -25.93 -22.26
CA THR A 560 44.63 -24.70 -22.58
C THR A 560 44.26 -24.24 -23.99
N LEU A 561 43.44 -23.19 -24.09
CA LEU A 561 43.04 -22.60 -25.36
C LEU A 561 43.89 -21.37 -25.72
N THR A 562 44.30 -21.31 -26.98
CA THR A 562 44.92 -20.14 -27.61
C THR A 562 43.89 -19.04 -27.88
N ASP A 563 44.34 -17.80 -28.09
CA ASP A 563 43.44 -16.67 -28.41
C ASP A 563 42.68 -16.89 -29.74
N GLU A 564 43.28 -17.64 -30.66
CA GLU A 564 42.69 -17.99 -31.96
C GLU A 564 41.54 -19.00 -31.80
N GLU A 565 41.70 -20.02 -30.96
CA GLU A 565 40.64 -20.99 -30.62
C GLU A 565 39.48 -20.35 -29.84
N LEU A 566 39.78 -19.35 -29.00
CA LEU A 566 38.76 -18.57 -28.31
C LEU A 566 37.94 -17.72 -29.30
N ARG A 567 38.59 -17.07 -30.28
CA ARG A 567 37.91 -16.35 -31.36
C ARG A 567 37.05 -17.28 -32.22
N ALA A 568 37.58 -18.44 -32.62
CA ALA A 568 36.80 -19.44 -33.36
C ALA A 568 35.58 -19.94 -32.56
N THR A 569 35.71 -20.05 -31.24
CA THR A 569 34.58 -20.39 -30.35
C THR A 569 33.55 -19.26 -30.29
N GLN A 570 33.98 -18.00 -30.23
CA GLN A 570 33.10 -16.84 -30.30
C GLN A 570 32.29 -16.80 -31.61
N GLU A 571 32.94 -17.07 -32.75
CA GLU A 571 32.29 -17.14 -34.06
C GLU A 571 31.27 -18.28 -34.13
N ARG A 572 31.62 -19.47 -33.62
CA ARG A 572 30.69 -20.61 -33.53
C ARG A 572 29.49 -20.30 -32.63
N ILE A 573 29.69 -19.60 -31.51
CA ILE A 573 28.60 -19.11 -30.67
C ILE A 573 27.73 -18.16 -31.49
N ALA A 574 28.29 -17.17 -32.17
CA ALA A 574 27.52 -16.20 -32.97
C ALA A 574 26.70 -16.87 -34.09
N GLN A 575 27.26 -17.87 -34.77
CA GLN A 575 26.62 -18.57 -35.89
C GLN A 575 25.64 -19.67 -35.47
N ALA A 576 25.63 -20.12 -34.21
CA ALA A 576 24.75 -21.20 -33.76
C ALA A 576 23.24 -20.89 -33.98
N PRO A 577 22.38 -21.86 -34.33
CA PRO A 577 20.95 -21.59 -34.42
C PRO A 577 20.32 -21.28 -33.05
N GLY A 578 19.47 -20.24 -32.99
CA GLY A 578 18.72 -19.85 -31.78
C GLY A 578 19.47 -18.93 -30.80
N ASP A 579 18.77 -18.58 -29.73
CA ASP A 579 19.20 -17.54 -28.77
C ASP A 579 19.95 -18.11 -27.56
N ARG A 580 20.14 -19.44 -27.49
CA ARG A 580 20.77 -20.12 -26.36
C ARG A 580 21.79 -21.14 -26.81
N VAL A 581 22.91 -21.18 -26.11
CA VAL A 581 24.05 -22.06 -26.39
C VAL A 581 24.57 -22.66 -25.10
N LEU A 582 24.81 -23.97 -25.12
CA LEU A 582 25.51 -24.71 -24.08
C LEU A 582 26.95 -24.97 -24.56
N LEU A 583 27.93 -24.51 -23.79
CA LEU A 583 29.33 -24.83 -23.96
C LEU A 583 29.65 -26.05 -23.11
N THR A 584 30.13 -27.12 -23.73
CA THR A 584 30.69 -28.26 -23.00
C THR A 584 32.21 -28.18 -23.09
N ILE A 585 32.88 -28.16 -21.94
CA ILE A 585 34.34 -28.08 -21.83
C ILE A 585 34.91 -29.45 -21.44
N ASP A 586 35.84 -29.94 -22.25
CA ASP A 586 36.59 -31.18 -21.99
C ASP A 586 38.05 -31.05 -22.45
N ALA A 587 38.84 -32.09 -22.23
CA ALA A 587 40.26 -32.12 -22.61
C ALA A 587 40.51 -31.91 -24.12
N SER A 588 39.49 -32.08 -24.97
CA SER A 588 39.57 -31.84 -26.43
C SER A 588 39.21 -30.40 -26.84
N GLY A 589 38.74 -29.58 -25.89
CA GLY A 589 38.47 -28.16 -26.08
C GLY A 589 37.03 -27.75 -25.74
N VAL A 590 36.51 -26.76 -26.45
CA VAL A 590 35.15 -26.21 -26.24
C VAL A 590 34.25 -26.58 -27.40
N ARG A 591 33.14 -27.26 -27.08
CA ARG A 591 32.07 -27.56 -28.03
C ARG A 591 30.86 -26.67 -27.79
N VAL A 592 30.34 -26.10 -28.86
CA VAL A 592 29.19 -25.18 -28.89
C VAL A 592 27.94 -25.97 -29.28
N VAL A 593 26.97 -26.07 -28.37
CA VAL A 593 25.71 -26.81 -28.59
C VAL A 593 24.52 -25.84 -28.52
N PRO A 594 23.87 -25.50 -29.64
CA PRO A 594 22.63 -24.74 -29.61
C PRO A 594 21.51 -25.57 -28.97
N TYR A 595 20.69 -24.95 -28.12
CA TYR A 595 19.56 -25.64 -27.48
C TYR A 595 18.34 -24.73 -27.32
N ARG A 596 17.18 -25.32 -27.02
CA ARG A 596 15.94 -24.62 -26.68
C ARG A 596 15.26 -25.37 -25.54
N GLU A 597 14.75 -24.66 -24.54
CA GLU A 597 13.83 -25.23 -23.55
C GLU A 597 12.45 -25.35 -24.21
N VAL A 598 11.88 -26.55 -24.23
CA VAL A 598 10.54 -26.83 -24.78
C VAL A 598 9.56 -27.03 -23.65
#